data_AF-A0A9D3YT77-F1
#
_entry.id   AF-A0A9D3YT77-F1
#
_cell.length_a   1.000
_cell.length_b   1.000
_cell.length_c   1.000
_cell.angle_alpha   90.00
_cell.angle_beta   90.00
_cell.angle_gamma   90.00
#
_symmetry.space_group_name_H-M   'P 1'
#
loop_
_entity.id
_entity.type
_entity.pdbx_description
1 polymer ?
#
loop_
_entity_poly.entity_id
_entity_poly.type
_entity_poly.pdbx_seq_one_letter_code
_entity_poly.pdbx_strand_id
1 'polypeptide(L)' 'MTQHGVMPRTHGNLGRRPKHPLGFDDVQRVVKYLENYAEREGIPMPAAPRRMENIPLTYLPASTTKLDLFKNYT' A
#
# COMPACT_ATOMS: atom_id res chain seq x y z
N MET A 1 -25.77 -34.76 10.19
CA MET A 1 -24.43 -34.16 10.43
C MET A 1 -23.60 -34.44 9.19
N THR A 2 -23.19 -33.42 8.46
CA THR A 2 -22.45 -33.57 7.18
C THR A 2 -21.02 -34.03 7.44
N GLN A 3 -20.58 -34.99 6.64
CA GLN A 3 -19.40 -35.87 6.82
C GLN A 3 -18.03 -35.18 6.66
N HIS A 4 -17.99 -33.85 6.60
CA HIS A 4 -16.78 -33.05 6.44
C HIS A 4 -16.82 -31.92 7.46
N GLY A 5 -15.89 -31.92 8.41
CA GLY A 5 -15.76 -30.89 9.44
C GLY A 5 -15.42 -29.50 8.86
N VAL A 6 -15.22 -28.52 9.74
CA VAL A 6 -14.87 -27.14 9.36
C VAL A 6 -13.54 -27.12 8.61
N MET A 7 -13.57 -27.02 7.28
CA MET A 7 -12.38 -26.81 6.47
C MET A 7 -12.03 -25.32 6.40
N PRO A 8 -10.75 -24.94 6.53
CA PRO A 8 -10.32 -23.57 6.31
C PRO A 8 -10.58 -23.15 4.88
N ARG A 9 -11.01 -21.89 4.70
CA ARG A 9 -11.23 -21.32 3.36
C ARG A 9 -9.90 -21.20 2.62
N THR A 10 -9.73 -21.98 1.55
CA THR A 10 -8.62 -21.83 0.60
C THR A 10 -8.99 -20.83 -0.49
N HIS A 11 -8.17 -19.81 -0.68
CA HIS A 11 -8.37 -18.81 -1.73
C HIS A 11 -8.14 -19.45 -3.11
N GLY A 12 -9.17 -19.44 -3.96
CA GLY A 12 -9.16 -20.13 -5.26
C GLY A 12 -8.23 -19.56 -6.33
N ASN A 13 -7.55 -18.44 -6.10
CA ASN A 13 -6.59 -17.88 -7.06
C ASN A 13 -5.13 -18.28 -6.76
N LEU A 14 -4.91 -19.37 -6.03
CA LEU A 14 -3.58 -19.95 -5.88
C LEU A 14 -2.95 -20.21 -7.26
N GLY A 15 -1.78 -19.60 -7.50
CA GLY A 15 -1.02 -19.75 -8.75
C GLY A 15 -1.55 -18.96 -9.95
N ARG A 16 -2.67 -18.24 -9.83
CA ARG A 16 -3.26 -17.49 -10.95
C ARG A 16 -2.72 -16.06 -10.98
N ARG A 17 -2.06 -15.66 -12.08
CA ARG A 17 -1.67 -14.27 -12.29
C ARG A 17 -2.91 -13.40 -12.59
N PRO A 18 -2.95 -12.15 -12.11
CA PRO A 18 -4.02 -11.21 -12.46
C PRO A 18 -4.11 -11.03 -13.98
N LYS A 19 -5.30 -10.72 -14.50
CA LYS A 19 -5.51 -10.44 -15.94
C LYS A 19 -4.75 -9.20 -16.41
N HIS A 20 -4.52 -8.25 -15.52
CA HIS A 20 -3.80 -7.01 -15.76
C HIS A 20 -2.79 -6.81 -14.61
N PRO A 21 -1.66 -7.54 -14.61
CA PRO A 21 -0.62 -7.33 -13.62
C PRO A 21 0.08 -6.00 -13.93
N LEU A 22 0.27 -5.16 -12.91
CA LEU A 22 1.14 -4.01 -13.02
C LEU A 22 2.58 -4.48 -13.26
N GLY A 23 3.28 -3.82 -14.18
CA GLY A 23 4.70 -4.06 -14.38
C GLY A 23 5.51 -3.60 -13.16
N PHE A 24 6.71 -4.16 -13.00
CA PHE A 24 7.63 -3.70 -11.95
C PHE A 24 7.94 -2.20 -12.10
N ASP A 25 8.12 -1.73 -13.33
CA ASP A 25 8.38 -0.32 -13.63
C ASP A 25 7.19 0.58 -13.26
N ASP A 26 5.96 0.09 -13.39
CA ASP A 26 4.76 0.82 -12.95
C ASP A 26 4.76 0.98 -11.43
N VAL A 27 5.10 -0.09 -10.71
CA VAL A 27 5.22 -0.05 -9.25
C VAL A 27 6.32 0.93 -8.84
N GLN A 28 7.50 0.86 -9.47
CA GLN A 28 8.60 1.78 -9.17
C GLN A 28 8.23 3.24 -9.41
N ARG A 29 7.52 3.54 -10.51
CA ARG A 29 7.04 4.91 -10.80
C ARG A 29 6.10 5.42 -9.72
N VAL A 30 5.15 4.60 -9.29
CA VAL A 30 4.20 4.97 -8.23
C VAL A 30 4.92 5.16 -6.89
N VAL A 31 5.86 4.26 -6.54
CA VAL A 31 6.65 4.39 -5.30
C VAL A 31 7.43 5.70 -5.32
N LYS A 32 8.17 5.98 -6.39
CA LYS A 32 8.96 7.21 -6.52
C LYS A 32 8.08 8.46 -6.42
N TYR A 33 6.89 8.43 -7.03
CA TYR A 33 5.94 9.53 -6.92
C TYR A 33 5.50 9.77 -5.46
N LEU A 34 5.14 8.70 -4.74
CA LEU A 34 4.71 8.78 -3.34
C LEU A 34 5.84 9.26 -2.43
N GLU A 35 7.08 8.82 -2.66
CA GLU A 35 8.26 9.29 -1.93
C GLU A 35 8.47 10.79 -2.13
N ASN A 36 8.48 11.27 -3.37
CA ASN A 36 8.63 12.70 -3.68
C ASN A 36 7.50 13.55 -3.06
N TYR A 37 6.27 13.03 -3.08
CA TYR A 37 5.13 13.73 -2.48
C TYR A 37 5.24 13.76 -0.95
N ALA A 38 5.65 12.64 -0.32
CA ALA A 38 5.90 12.56 1.12
C ALA A 38 7.08 13.44 1.56
N GLU A 39 8.09 13.62 0.73
CA GLU A 39 9.20 14.54 1.03
C GLU A 39 8.73 16.01 1.06
N ARG A 40 7.81 16.39 0.16
CA ARG A 40 7.30 17.77 0.08
C ARG A 40 6.22 18.08 1.11
N GLU A 41 5.26 17.18 1.27
CA GLU A 41 4.01 17.42 2.02
C GLU A 41 3.87 16.52 3.26
N GLY A 42 4.75 15.52 3.39
CA GLY A 42 4.64 14.53 4.43
C GLY A 42 4.95 15.09 5.81
N ILE A 43 4.24 14.56 6.79
CA ILE A 43 4.36 14.96 8.19
C ILE A 43 5.08 13.81 8.91
N PRO A 44 6.24 14.06 9.54
CA PRO A 44 6.92 13.02 10.29
C PRO A 44 6.06 12.55 11.45
N MET A 45 6.19 11.28 11.81
CA MET A 45 5.48 10.75 12.96
C MET A 45 5.78 11.59 14.22
N PRO A 46 4.75 12.08 14.93
CA PRO A 46 4.93 13.05 16.01
C PRO A 46 5.52 12.44 17.29
N ALA A 47 5.53 11.12 17.42
CA ALA A 47 6.06 10.40 18.58
C ALA A 47 7.24 9.51 18.18
N ALA A 48 8.11 9.21 19.14
CA ALA A 48 9.22 8.29 18.94
C ALA A 48 8.70 6.92 18.43
N PRO A 49 9.37 6.29 17.45
CA PRO A 49 8.97 5.00 16.94
C PRO A 49 8.83 4.01 18.08
N ARG A 50 7.67 3.34 18.15
CA ARG A 50 7.51 2.21 19.05
C ARG A 50 8.58 1.19 18.69
N ARG A 51 9.15 0.52 19.69
CA ARG A 51 10.33 -0.38 19.59
C ARG A 51 10.29 -1.45 18.47
N MET A 52 9.15 -1.68 17.80
CA MET A 52 9.00 -2.57 16.64
C MET A 52 9.08 -1.87 15.27
N GLU A 53 8.98 -0.55 15.21
CA GLU A 53 9.02 0.24 13.98
C GLU A 53 10.40 0.90 13.88
N ASN A 54 11.41 0.12 13.50
CA ASN A 54 12.76 0.66 13.24
C ASN A 54 12.82 1.60 12.02
N ILE A 55 11.69 1.87 11.37
CA ILE A 55 11.58 2.72 10.19
C ILE A 55 10.75 3.93 10.61
N PRO A 56 11.29 5.16 10.52
CA PRO A 56 10.50 6.36 10.77
C PRO A 56 9.39 6.47 9.72
N LEU A 57 8.13 6.48 10.17
CA LEU A 57 6.97 6.67 9.29
C LEU A 57 6.78 8.15 8.96
N THR A 58 6.51 8.43 7.69
CA THR A 58 6.03 9.72 7.20
C THR A 58 4.56 9.58 6.81
N TYR A 59 3.70 10.42 7.40
CA TYR A 59 2.28 10.44 7.08
C TYR A 59 1.99 11.41 5.95
N LEU A 60 1.09 11.05 5.05
CA LEU A 60 0.56 11.98 4.05
C LEU A 60 -0.55 12.85 4.68
N PRO A 61 -0.65 14.13 4.28
CA PRO A 61 -1.62 15.04 4.85
C PRO A 61 -3.06 14.66 4.45
N ALA A 62 -3.98 14.73 5.41
CA ALA A 62 -5.39 14.42 5.21
C ALA A 62 -6.17 15.47 4.40
N SER A 63 -5.54 16.62 4.08
CA SER A 63 -6.10 17.68 3.24
C SER A 63 -6.26 17.27 1.78
N THR A 64 -5.62 16.18 1.36
CA THR A 64 -5.60 15.73 -0.04
C THR A 64 -6.23 14.35 -0.16
N THR A 65 -7.08 14.14 -1.16
CA THR A 65 -7.68 12.82 -1.41
C THR A 65 -6.77 11.96 -2.29
N LYS A 66 -6.95 10.63 -2.25
CA LYS A 66 -6.24 9.72 -3.17
C LYS A 66 -6.49 10.06 -4.65
N LEU A 67 -7.67 10.60 -4.97
CA LEU A 67 -8.01 11.04 -6.31
C LEU A 67 -7.18 12.25 -6.74
N ASP A 68 -6.96 13.21 -5.85
CA ASP A 68 -6.18 14.41 -6.16
C ASP A 68 -4.70 14.09 -6.29
N LEU A 69 -4.18 13.15 -5.49
CA LEU A 69 -2.85 12.58 -5.72
C LEU A 69 -2.74 11.94 -7.10
N PHE A 70 -3.74 11.14 -7.49
CA PHE A 70 -3.73 10.50 -8.80
C PHE A 70 -3.75 11.51 -9.96
N LYS A 71 -4.57 12.57 -9.85
CA LYS A 71 -4.59 13.66 -10.85
C LYS A 71 -3.25 14.37 -10.99
N ASN A 72 -2.48 14.47 -9.92
CA ASN A 72 -1.15 15.09 -9.92
C ASN A 72 -0.05 14.14 -10.43
N TYR A 73 -0.36 12.85 -10.60
CA TYR A 73 0.56 11.83 -11.12
C TYR A 73 0.46 11.66 -12.64
N THR A 74 -0.76 11.75 -13.19
CA THR A 74 -1.05 11.68 -14.65
C THR A 74 -0.73 12.97 -15.37
#